data_AF-A0A956JCK0-F1
#
_entry.id   AF-A0A956JCK0-F1
#
_cell.length_a   1.000
_cell.length_b   1.000
_cell.length_c   1.000
_cell.angle_alpha   90.00
_cell.angle_beta   90.00
_cell.angle_gamma   90.00
#
_symmetry.space_group_name_H-M   'P 1'
#
loop_
_entity.id
_entity.type
_entity.pdbx_description
1 polymer ?
#
loop_
_entity_poly.entity_id
_entity_poly.type
_entity_poly.pdbx_seq_one_letter_code
_entity_poly.pdbx_strand_id
1 'polypeptide(L)'
;MGARGWWWLGALGLGTWLGCGAGVFLCQDDGSCEQGGSQGVCQPSGYCSFPDASCESGQRYGELAGGTLAGTCVEPEELATGEVSGPGSGPGPAMTSDGDTVDPSVDEGTTTRGTSPPLDTGPEPTTDGPPGTDEGTTGGVARQCSYDEFDDESIDGLWCVNVPSGVSVAEHSDLLWFYFLPDEWPPGSHTGEIHSCSPFPLRGAELTVHIDHMPEVSSFTEGFLELGNDEFRLGMGVVGGQLYAFTFLDGDYAGTAWQPFEPGTHHYWRLRGDEDGLVAEFSPDHNAWVHLYSLPRDLSGQSGSGFLGVYSDSVPLGRDDAAYDSLELCTLEEP
;
A
#
# COMPACT_ATOMS: atom_id res chain seq x y z
N MET A 1 -27.95 -13.03 -27.41
CA MET A 1 -28.91 -11.90 -27.27
C MET A 1 -30.21 -12.42 -26.66
N GLY A 2 -30.34 -12.34 -25.33
CA GLY A 2 -31.52 -12.82 -24.61
C GLY A 2 -31.75 -11.96 -23.38
N ALA A 3 -32.32 -10.78 -23.57
CA ALA A 3 -32.71 -9.89 -22.48
C ALA A 3 -33.87 -10.53 -21.70
N ARG A 4 -33.63 -10.88 -20.43
CA ARG A 4 -34.68 -11.25 -19.48
C ARG A 4 -34.88 -10.09 -18.52
N GLY A 5 -35.88 -9.27 -18.83
CA GLY A 5 -36.42 -8.28 -17.90
C GLY A 5 -37.17 -8.97 -16.77
N TRP A 6 -36.90 -8.53 -15.55
CA TRP A 6 -37.71 -8.84 -14.38
C TRP A 6 -38.33 -7.57 -13.83
N TRP A 7 -39.66 -7.52 -13.93
CA TRP A 7 -40.54 -6.62 -13.20
C TRP A 7 -40.96 -7.33 -11.91
N TRP A 8 -40.78 -6.69 -10.75
CA TRP A 8 -41.67 -6.92 -9.60
C TRP A 8 -41.92 -5.60 -8.87
N LEU A 9 -43.22 -5.27 -8.79
CA LEU A 9 -43.81 -4.25 -7.94
C LEU A 9 -43.88 -4.75 -6.49
N GLY A 10 -43.48 -3.88 -5.55
CA GLY A 10 -44.23 -3.61 -4.31
C GLY A 10 -43.97 -4.48 -3.08
N ALA A 11 -43.44 -3.86 -2.03
CA ALA A 11 -43.86 -4.11 -0.64
C ALA A 11 -43.44 -2.93 0.27
N LEU A 12 -44.40 -2.44 1.07
CA LEU A 12 -44.16 -1.55 2.21
C LEU A 12 -43.22 -2.23 3.22
N GLY A 13 -42.15 -1.56 3.62
CA GLY A 13 -41.24 -1.99 4.69
C GLY A 13 -41.08 -0.90 5.74
N LEU A 14 -41.39 -1.24 6.99
CA LEU A 14 -41.20 -0.45 8.20
C LEU A 14 -39.83 0.22 8.26
N GLY A 15 -39.79 1.48 8.71
CA GLY A 15 -38.56 2.22 8.99
C GLY A 15 -37.68 1.52 10.01
N THR A 16 -36.69 0.80 9.52
CA THR A 16 -35.50 0.44 10.28
C THR A 16 -34.67 1.70 10.43
N TRP A 17 -34.55 2.18 11.66
CA TRP A 17 -33.49 3.10 12.04
C TRP A 17 -32.16 2.39 11.76
N LEU A 18 -31.55 2.71 10.62
CA LEU A 18 -30.15 2.41 10.38
C LEU A 18 -29.38 3.21 11.42
N GLY A 19 -28.97 2.56 12.50
CA GLY A 19 -27.98 3.11 13.41
C GLY A 19 -26.77 3.48 12.57
N CYS A 20 -26.44 4.76 12.54
CA CYS A 20 -25.19 5.24 11.97
C CYS A 20 -24.08 4.55 12.78
N GLY A 21 -23.51 3.47 12.24
CA GLY A 21 -22.40 2.78 12.86
C GLY A 21 -21.27 3.80 12.96
N ALA A 22 -20.83 4.08 14.18
CA ALA A 22 -19.68 4.92 14.40
C ALA A 22 -18.47 4.20 13.76
N GLY A 23 -18.02 4.70 12.61
CA GLY A 23 -16.83 4.20 11.93
C GLY A 23 -15.56 4.58 12.68
N VAL A 24 -14.48 3.88 12.36
CA VAL A 24 -13.12 4.24 12.80
C VAL A 24 -12.77 5.60 12.19
N PHE A 25 -12.24 6.52 13.01
CA PHE A 25 -11.85 7.86 12.57
C PHE A 25 -10.33 8.02 12.64
N LEU A 26 -9.71 8.38 11.51
CA LEU A 26 -8.29 8.70 11.42
C LEU A 26 -8.10 10.22 11.34
N CYS A 27 -7.17 10.76 12.13
CA CYS A 27 -6.80 12.17 12.10
C CYS A 27 -5.54 12.38 11.25
N GLN A 28 -5.46 13.54 10.58
CA GLN A 28 -4.26 13.99 9.87
C GLN A 28 -3.46 15.00 10.69
N ASP A 29 -4.15 15.76 11.55
CA ASP A 29 -3.58 16.78 12.42
C ASP A 29 -4.41 16.92 13.71
N ASP A 30 -3.87 17.65 14.69
CA ASP A 30 -4.53 17.90 15.97
C ASP A 30 -5.88 18.64 15.82
N GLY A 31 -6.02 19.50 14.80
CA GLY A 31 -7.24 20.25 14.53
C GLY A 31 -8.43 19.35 14.16
N SER A 32 -8.14 18.15 13.66
CA SER A 32 -9.12 17.12 13.36
C SER A 32 -9.67 16.40 14.61
N CYS A 33 -9.03 16.59 15.77
CA CYS A 33 -9.36 15.90 17.02
C CYS A 33 -10.20 16.78 17.96
N GLU A 34 -11.46 17.01 17.60
CA GLU A 34 -12.44 17.69 18.47
C GLU A 34 -13.58 16.75 18.86
N GLN A 35 -13.72 16.45 20.15
CA GLN A 35 -14.83 15.63 20.66
C GLN A 35 -15.46 16.28 21.89
N GLY A 36 -16.76 16.61 21.78
CA GLY A 36 -17.53 17.15 22.91
C GLY A 36 -16.98 18.47 23.46
N GLY A 37 -16.32 19.28 22.63
CA GLY A 37 -15.67 20.54 23.04
C GLY A 37 -14.33 20.36 23.75
N SER A 38 -13.78 19.14 23.77
CA SER A 38 -12.41 18.88 24.20
C SER A 38 -11.50 18.80 22.99
N GLN A 39 -10.41 19.57 23.03
CA GLN A 39 -9.34 19.51 22.05
C GLN A 39 -8.45 18.30 22.36
N GLY A 40 -8.29 17.42 21.38
CA GLY A 40 -7.38 16.27 21.41
C GLY A 40 -6.07 16.54 20.66
N VAL A 41 -5.25 15.50 20.60
CA VAL A 41 -3.98 15.44 19.86
C VAL A 41 -4.01 14.22 18.94
N CYS A 42 -3.60 14.41 17.69
CA CYS A 42 -3.46 13.34 16.73
C CYS A 42 -2.16 12.57 16.99
N GLN A 43 -2.29 11.30 17.37
CA GLN A 43 -1.14 10.45 17.68
C GLN A 43 -0.48 9.92 16.41
N PRO A 44 0.81 9.52 16.44
CA PRO A 44 1.50 8.92 15.29
C PRO A 44 0.79 7.68 14.71
N SER A 45 -0.05 7.01 15.52
CA SER A 45 -0.89 5.90 15.08
C SER A 45 -2.10 6.32 14.23
N GLY A 46 -2.27 7.60 13.92
CA GLY A 46 -3.39 8.14 13.15
C GLY A 46 -4.70 8.30 13.92
N TYR A 47 -4.71 8.13 15.24
CA TYR A 47 -5.93 8.21 16.07
C TYR A 47 -5.90 9.39 17.05
N CYS A 48 -7.07 9.96 17.30
CA CYS A 48 -7.21 11.04 18.28
C CYS A 48 -7.07 10.53 19.72
N SER A 49 -6.28 11.24 20.50
CA SER A 49 -6.18 11.11 21.95
C SER A 49 -6.73 12.36 22.63
N PHE A 50 -7.36 12.19 23.79
CA PHE A 50 -7.96 13.27 24.56
C PHE A 50 -7.38 13.30 25.98
N PRO A 51 -7.35 14.47 26.64
CA PRO A 51 -6.88 14.59 28.02
C PRO A 51 -7.63 13.68 28.98
N ASP A 52 -6.88 12.81 29.67
CA ASP A 52 -7.38 11.93 30.71
C ASP A 52 -6.37 11.79 31.85
N ALA A 53 -6.69 12.38 33.00
CA ALA A 53 -5.85 12.36 34.19
C ALA A 53 -5.69 10.99 34.86
N SER A 54 -6.44 9.97 34.41
CA SER A 54 -6.27 8.58 34.87
C SER A 54 -5.14 7.85 34.13
N CYS A 55 -4.66 8.39 33.01
CA CYS A 55 -3.53 7.85 32.26
C CYS A 55 -2.21 8.49 32.73
N GLU A 56 -1.13 7.70 32.78
CA GLU A 56 0.20 8.19 33.16
C GLU A 56 0.74 9.25 32.19
N SER A 57 0.46 9.08 30.89
CA SER A 57 0.74 10.07 29.84
C SER A 57 -0.17 11.30 29.89
N GLY A 58 -1.25 11.27 30.68
CA GLY A 58 -2.29 12.29 30.68
C GLY A 58 -3.22 12.24 29.47
N GLN A 59 -3.11 11.24 28.59
CA GLN A 59 -3.87 11.13 27.34
C GLN A 59 -4.48 9.72 27.19
N ARG A 60 -5.71 9.64 26.65
CA ARG A 60 -6.40 8.38 26.29
C ARG A 60 -6.94 8.45 24.87
N TYR A 61 -6.81 7.37 24.10
CA TYR A 61 -7.42 7.28 22.77
C TYR A 61 -8.94 7.38 22.85
N GLY A 62 -9.54 8.14 21.93
CA GLY A 62 -10.98 8.34 21.84
C GLY A 62 -11.75 7.07 21.48
N GLU A 63 -13.07 7.08 21.68
CA GLU A 63 -13.94 5.92 21.41
C GLU A 63 -13.98 5.49 19.92
N LEU A 64 -13.57 6.39 19.01
CA LEU A 64 -13.53 6.13 17.56
C LEU A 64 -12.17 5.61 17.07
N ALA A 65 -11.21 5.39 17.97
CA ALA A 65 -9.94 4.78 17.59
C ALA A 65 -10.16 3.31 17.18
N GLY A 66 -9.48 2.87 16.11
CA GLY A 66 -9.64 1.52 15.59
C GLY A 66 -9.11 0.42 16.51
N GLY A 67 -9.63 -0.80 16.34
CA GLY A 67 -9.12 -2.00 17.01
C GLY A 67 -9.26 -1.98 18.54
N THR A 68 -8.16 -2.26 19.24
CA THR A 68 -8.09 -2.32 20.72
C THR A 68 -7.61 -1.01 21.35
N LEU A 69 -7.38 0.04 20.55
CA LEU A 69 -6.88 1.32 21.05
C LEU A 69 -7.97 2.16 21.71
N ALA A 70 -9.24 2.01 21.31
CA ALA A 70 -10.35 2.78 21.87
C ALA A 70 -10.39 2.70 23.40
N GLY A 71 -10.28 3.85 24.07
CA GLY A 71 -10.29 3.93 25.52
C GLY A 71 -9.02 3.39 26.19
N THR A 72 -7.94 3.11 25.45
CA THR A 72 -6.64 2.73 26.01
C THR A 72 -5.78 3.97 26.26
N CYS A 73 -4.97 3.96 27.34
CA CYS A 73 -4.05 5.06 27.61
C CYS A 73 -2.95 5.11 26.55
N VAL A 74 -2.57 6.32 26.12
CA VAL A 74 -1.41 6.49 25.25
C VAL A 74 -0.16 6.14 26.05
N GLU A 75 0.76 5.36 25.50
CA GLU A 75 2.04 5.14 26.15
C GLU A 75 2.79 6.47 26.24
N PRO A 76 3.37 6.82 27.41
CA PRO A 76 4.19 8.01 27.48
C PRO A 76 5.32 7.84 26.47
N GLU A 77 5.48 8.79 25.54
CA GLU A 77 6.72 8.87 24.78
C GLU A 77 7.82 8.93 25.83
N GLU A 78 8.60 7.86 25.92
CA GLU A 78 9.83 7.89 26.68
C GLU A 78 10.66 8.92 25.97
N LEU A 79 10.57 10.17 26.46
CA LEU A 79 11.40 11.28 26.03
C LEU A 79 12.79 10.71 26.07
N ALA A 80 13.31 10.38 24.89
CA ALA A 80 14.61 9.77 24.76
C ALA A 80 15.52 10.72 25.52
N THR A 81 15.95 10.28 26.70
CA THR A 81 16.85 11.04 27.55
C THR A 81 18.18 10.90 26.85
N GLY A 82 18.31 11.59 25.71
CA GLY A 82 19.55 11.89 25.05
C GLY A 82 20.35 12.61 26.11
N GLU A 83 21.25 11.86 26.73
CA GLU A 83 22.22 12.31 27.69
C GLU A 83 23.13 13.29 26.95
N VAL A 84 22.67 14.54 26.82
CA VAL A 84 23.48 15.63 26.30
C VAL A 84 24.56 15.87 27.35
N SER A 85 25.70 15.22 27.15
CA SER A 85 26.93 15.48 27.87
C SER A 85 27.38 16.91 27.60
N GLY A 86 26.86 17.85 28.39
CA GLY A 86 27.31 19.24 28.40
C GLY A 86 28.63 19.38 29.17
N PRO A 87 29.57 20.23 28.70
CA PRO A 87 30.65 20.72 29.55
C PRO A 87 30.27 22.07 30.17
N GLY A 88 30.49 22.19 31.47
CA GLY A 88 31.04 23.43 32.04
C GLY A 88 30.05 24.45 32.60
N SER A 89 30.03 24.52 33.92
CA SER A 89 29.34 25.49 34.77
C SER A 89 29.75 26.95 34.54
N GLY A 90 28.81 27.88 34.70
CA GLY A 90 29.04 29.30 34.97
C GLY A 90 27.89 29.90 35.81
N PRO A 91 28.13 30.68 36.89
CA PRO A 91 27.07 31.17 37.75
C PRO A 91 26.62 32.62 37.43
N GLY A 92 25.29 32.80 37.32
CA GLY A 92 24.52 34.04 37.58
C GLY A 92 24.64 35.20 36.58
N PRO A 93 23.76 36.24 36.63
CA PRO A 93 22.78 36.57 37.68
C PRO A 93 21.33 36.80 37.19
N ALA A 94 20.44 37.00 38.17
CA ALA A 94 19.05 37.43 38.01
C ALA A 94 18.90 38.84 37.41
N MET A 95 17.76 39.12 36.73
CA MET A 95 16.85 40.25 36.97
C MET A 95 15.79 40.42 35.85
N THR A 96 14.54 40.61 36.30
CA THR A 96 13.48 41.57 35.87
C THR A 96 12.66 41.46 34.57
N SER A 97 11.36 41.67 34.80
CA SER A 97 10.20 42.03 33.96
C SER A 97 10.36 43.20 32.99
N ASP A 98 9.31 43.33 32.16
CA ASP A 98 8.86 44.41 31.26
C ASP A 98 9.43 44.25 29.85
N GLY A 99 8.66 44.04 28.78
CA GLY A 99 7.36 44.59 28.46
C GLY A 99 7.58 45.78 27.52
N ASP A 100 7.68 45.55 26.20
CA ASP A 100 7.22 46.56 25.21
C ASP A 100 7.18 46.03 23.77
N THR A 101 6.33 46.73 23.02
CA THR A 101 5.87 46.52 21.65
C THR A 101 6.87 47.10 20.64
N VAL A 102 7.28 46.36 19.59
CA VAL A 102 7.76 46.99 18.34
C VAL A 102 7.46 46.15 17.09
N ASP A 103 6.97 46.89 16.10
CA ASP A 103 6.64 46.62 14.68
C ASP A 103 7.80 46.01 13.85
N PRO A 104 7.55 45.33 12.71
CA PRO A 104 8.55 44.63 11.92
C PRO A 104 9.16 45.52 10.84
N SER A 105 10.50 45.49 10.71
CA SER A 105 11.18 46.02 9.54
C SER A 105 12.39 45.16 9.18
N VAL A 106 12.24 44.48 8.03
CA VAL A 106 13.22 44.21 6.96
C VAL A 106 14.67 43.88 7.38
N ASP A 107 15.13 42.66 7.05
CA ASP A 107 16.45 42.53 6.42
C ASP A 107 16.57 41.29 5.53
N GLU A 108 17.07 41.50 4.32
CA GLU A 108 17.46 40.49 3.34
C GLU A 108 18.84 39.94 3.71
N GLY A 109 18.88 38.71 4.22
CA GLY A 109 20.12 38.03 4.62
C GLY A 109 20.55 36.96 3.62
N THR A 110 21.49 37.31 2.75
CA THR A 110 22.27 36.41 1.89
C THR A 110 22.92 35.27 2.70
N THR A 111 22.70 34.01 2.31
CA THR A 111 23.44 32.85 2.82
C THR A 111 24.36 32.23 1.76
N THR A 112 25.63 32.52 2.01
CA THR A 112 26.89 31.87 1.67
C THR A 112 26.84 30.43 1.16
N ARG A 113 27.38 30.26 -0.04
CA ARG A 113 27.85 29.01 -0.67
C ARG A 113 28.95 28.37 0.19
N GLY A 114 28.65 27.25 0.83
CA GLY A 114 29.61 26.41 1.55
C GLY A 114 30.34 25.46 0.59
N THR A 115 31.66 25.62 0.51
CA THR A 115 32.58 24.74 -0.23
C THR A 115 32.87 23.49 0.61
N SER A 116 32.47 22.31 0.12
CA SER A 116 32.89 21.02 0.66
C SER A 116 34.29 20.64 0.14
N PRO A 117 35.12 19.96 0.95
CA PRO A 117 36.50 19.58 0.64
C PRO A 117 36.57 18.42 -0.39
N PRO A 118 37.73 18.26 -1.08
CA PRO A 118 37.92 17.18 -2.04
C PRO A 118 37.91 15.81 -1.34
N LEU A 119 37.05 14.91 -1.81
CA LEU A 119 37.03 13.52 -1.39
C LEU A 119 38.18 12.76 -2.07
N ASP A 120 38.91 12.05 -1.23
CA ASP A 120 40.07 11.21 -1.47
C ASP A 120 39.71 9.99 -2.34
N THR A 121 40.33 9.89 -3.51
CA THR A 121 40.20 8.76 -4.45
C THR A 121 41.12 7.62 -4.02
N GLY A 122 40.61 6.76 -3.14
CA GLY A 122 41.19 5.45 -2.85
C GLY A 122 40.97 4.46 -4.02
N PRO A 123 41.91 3.54 -4.30
CA PRO A 123 41.87 2.66 -5.46
C PRO A 123 40.76 1.60 -5.35
N GLU A 124 40.02 1.47 -6.45
CA GLU A 124 38.98 0.47 -6.68
C GLU A 124 39.49 -0.97 -6.44
N PRO A 125 38.73 -1.83 -5.73
CA PRO A 125 38.96 -3.26 -5.79
C PRO A 125 38.47 -3.77 -7.14
N THR A 126 39.40 -4.21 -7.99
CA THR A 126 39.10 -5.02 -9.17
C THR A 126 38.55 -6.37 -8.71
N THR A 127 37.23 -6.52 -8.75
CA THR A 127 36.57 -7.83 -8.59
C THR A 127 36.57 -8.53 -9.94
N ASP A 128 37.50 -9.46 -10.07
CA ASP A 128 37.63 -10.40 -11.18
C ASP A 128 36.36 -11.26 -11.35
N GLY A 129 35.83 -11.25 -12.57
CA GLY A 129 35.21 -12.44 -13.20
C GLY A 129 33.68 -12.57 -13.08
N PRO A 130 32.93 -12.54 -14.19
CA PRO A 130 31.55 -13.00 -14.19
C PRO A 130 31.51 -14.49 -13.83
N PRO A 131 30.55 -14.93 -12.98
CA PRO A 131 30.37 -16.35 -12.68
C PRO A 131 30.10 -17.11 -13.97
N GLY A 132 30.81 -18.23 -14.12
CA GLY A 132 30.79 -19.08 -15.29
C GLY A 132 29.38 -19.53 -15.65
N THR A 133 29.12 -19.46 -16.95
CA THR A 133 27.97 -20.07 -17.61
C THR A 133 28.09 -21.58 -17.46
N ASP A 134 27.43 -22.14 -16.44
CA ASP A 134 27.25 -23.58 -16.33
C ASP A 134 26.27 -24.05 -17.42
N GLU A 135 26.81 -24.37 -18.60
CA GLU A 135 26.12 -25.08 -19.69
C GLU A 135 25.85 -26.54 -19.31
N GLY A 136 24.97 -26.75 -18.33
CA GLY A 136 24.39 -28.02 -17.98
C GLY A 136 23.00 -28.19 -18.59
N THR A 137 22.85 -28.12 -19.91
CA THR A 137 21.55 -28.15 -20.60
C THR A 137 20.95 -29.56 -20.60
N THR A 138 20.39 -29.99 -19.48
CA THR A 138 19.49 -31.16 -19.40
C THR A 138 18.06 -30.72 -19.68
N GLY A 139 17.69 -30.55 -20.96
CA GLY A 139 16.30 -30.60 -21.48
C GLY A 139 15.21 -29.82 -20.72
N GLY A 140 15.56 -28.83 -19.90
CA GLY A 140 14.61 -28.02 -19.16
C GLY A 140 13.95 -27.04 -20.11
N VAL A 141 12.63 -26.89 -19.96
CA VAL A 141 11.89 -25.81 -20.62
C VAL A 141 12.50 -24.49 -20.15
N ALA A 142 12.92 -23.64 -21.10
CA ALA A 142 13.51 -22.35 -20.75
C ALA A 142 12.44 -21.46 -20.11
N ARG A 143 12.83 -20.76 -19.04
CA ARG A 143 11.99 -19.78 -18.36
C ARG A 143 12.29 -18.41 -18.96
N GLN A 144 11.27 -17.73 -19.47
CA GLN A 144 11.38 -16.36 -19.98
C GLN A 144 10.76 -15.42 -18.95
N CYS A 145 11.53 -14.44 -18.49
CA CYS A 145 11.08 -13.40 -17.57
C CYS A 145 11.13 -12.04 -18.24
N SER A 146 10.09 -11.26 -18.03
CA SER A 146 10.04 -9.83 -18.32
C SER A 146 9.99 -9.10 -16.99
N TYR A 147 10.78 -8.04 -16.86
CA TYR A 147 10.92 -7.27 -15.64
C TYR A 147 10.76 -5.79 -15.97
N ASP A 148 9.98 -5.10 -15.16
CA ASP A 148 9.65 -3.69 -15.31
C ASP A 148 9.95 -2.98 -13.97
N GLU A 149 10.90 -2.03 -14.00
CA GLU A 149 11.30 -1.19 -12.85
C GLU A 149 10.53 0.14 -12.82
N PHE A 150 9.64 0.38 -13.79
CA PHE A 150 8.88 1.63 -13.92
C PHE A 150 9.76 2.89 -13.91
N ASP A 151 10.98 2.76 -14.44
CA ASP A 151 12.01 3.80 -14.52
C ASP A 151 11.93 4.61 -15.82
N ASP A 152 10.89 4.36 -16.62
CA ASP A 152 10.63 5.05 -17.85
C ASP A 152 9.51 6.10 -17.71
N GLU A 153 9.28 6.89 -18.77
CA GLU A 153 8.26 7.94 -18.74
C GLU A 153 6.86 7.42 -19.15
N SER A 154 6.72 6.12 -19.44
CA SER A 154 5.53 5.51 -20.03
C SER A 154 5.44 4.00 -19.86
N ILE A 155 4.37 3.55 -19.19
CA ILE A 155 3.96 2.15 -19.04
C ILE A 155 4.35 1.27 -20.23
N ASP A 156 5.23 0.33 -19.90
CA ASP A 156 5.97 -0.47 -20.84
C ASP A 156 5.04 -1.29 -21.77
N GLY A 157 5.48 -1.56 -23.00
CA GLY A 157 4.61 -2.15 -24.04
C GLY A 157 4.09 -3.56 -23.75
N LEU A 158 4.60 -4.19 -22.68
CA LEU A 158 4.13 -5.45 -22.13
C LEU A 158 2.76 -5.31 -21.45
N TRP A 159 2.48 -4.13 -20.91
CA TRP A 159 1.33 -3.86 -20.05
C TRP A 159 0.28 -3.02 -20.76
N CYS A 160 -0.97 -3.45 -20.60
CA CYS A 160 -2.14 -2.80 -21.13
C CYS A 160 -2.86 -2.10 -19.98
N VAL A 161 -3.09 -0.79 -20.14
CA VAL A 161 -3.70 0.04 -19.12
C VAL A 161 -5.21 0.04 -19.28
N ASN A 162 -5.93 -0.22 -18.18
CA ASN A 162 -7.38 -0.11 -18.08
C ASN A 162 -7.73 0.84 -16.93
N VAL A 163 -8.00 2.10 -17.28
CA VAL A 163 -8.29 3.18 -16.33
C VAL A 163 -9.65 3.82 -16.63
N PRO A 164 -10.71 3.50 -15.87
CA PRO A 164 -11.97 4.21 -15.95
C PRO A 164 -11.83 5.61 -15.33
N SER A 165 -12.85 6.44 -15.52
CA SER A 165 -12.94 7.74 -14.83
C SER A 165 -12.86 7.56 -13.31
N GLY A 166 -12.11 8.42 -12.63
CA GLY A 166 -11.90 8.37 -11.19
C GLY A 166 -10.60 7.69 -10.76
N VAL A 167 -9.85 7.07 -11.68
CA VAL A 167 -8.52 6.53 -11.41
C VAL A 167 -7.53 7.01 -12.47
N SER A 168 -6.30 7.33 -12.05
CA SER A 168 -5.19 7.61 -12.95
C SER A 168 -4.04 6.65 -12.66
N VAL A 169 -3.32 6.26 -13.70
CA VAL A 169 -2.12 5.42 -13.60
C VAL A 169 -1.00 6.13 -14.33
N ALA A 170 0.16 6.24 -13.69
CA ALA A 170 1.32 6.89 -14.26
C ALA A 170 2.61 6.37 -13.61
N GLU A 171 3.68 6.36 -14.39
CA GLU A 171 5.03 6.19 -13.87
C GLU A 171 5.59 7.55 -13.45
N HIS A 172 6.12 7.62 -12.24
CA HIS A 172 6.77 8.82 -11.74
C HIS A 172 7.71 8.50 -10.58
N SER A 173 8.94 9.00 -10.68
CA SER A 173 10.00 8.78 -9.67
C SER A 173 10.33 7.30 -9.51
N ASP A 174 10.50 6.59 -10.64
CA ASP A 174 10.91 5.18 -10.68
C ASP A 174 9.91 4.25 -9.96
N LEU A 175 8.61 4.58 -10.06
CA LEU A 175 7.50 3.88 -9.41
C LEU A 175 6.27 3.94 -10.32
N LEU A 176 5.50 2.86 -10.35
CA LEU A 176 4.15 2.85 -10.90
C LEU A 176 3.15 3.30 -9.85
N TRP A 177 2.46 4.41 -10.11
CA TRP A 177 1.44 4.95 -9.21
C TRP A 177 0.03 4.72 -9.74
N PHE A 178 -0.87 4.39 -8.82
CA PHE A 178 -2.32 4.42 -9.01
C PHE A 178 -2.90 5.50 -8.11
N TYR A 179 -3.52 6.51 -8.70
CA TYR A 179 -4.16 7.61 -7.96
C TYR A 179 -5.66 7.51 -8.09
N PHE A 180 -6.36 7.55 -6.96
CA PHE A 180 -7.79 7.83 -6.98
C PHE A 180 -8.04 9.34 -7.14
N LEU A 181 -9.05 9.69 -7.93
CA LEU A 181 -9.44 11.05 -8.26
C LEU A 181 -10.86 11.32 -7.72
N PRO A 182 -11.02 11.70 -6.42
CA PRO A 182 -12.33 11.85 -5.80
C PRO A 182 -13.24 12.87 -6.50
N ASP A 183 -12.67 13.95 -7.04
CA ASP A 183 -13.41 14.98 -7.76
C ASP A 183 -14.01 14.50 -9.08
N GLU A 184 -13.48 13.40 -9.62
CA GLU A 184 -13.93 12.78 -10.87
C GLU A 184 -14.74 11.50 -10.63
N TRP A 185 -14.98 11.12 -9.37
CA TRP A 185 -15.53 9.83 -8.98
C TRP A 185 -17.00 9.65 -9.40
N PRO A 186 -17.30 8.80 -10.40
CA PRO A 186 -18.67 8.49 -10.75
C PRO A 186 -19.35 7.61 -9.69
N PRO A 187 -20.69 7.55 -9.64
CA PRO A 187 -21.37 6.54 -8.84
C PRO A 187 -20.98 5.12 -9.29
N GLY A 188 -20.57 4.27 -8.35
CA GLY A 188 -20.24 2.87 -8.60
C GLY A 188 -18.84 2.49 -8.10
N SER A 189 -18.47 1.25 -8.40
CA SER A 189 -17.14 0.70 -8.18
C SER A 189 -16.22 1.06 -9.34
N HIS A 190 -14.95 1.39 -9.04
CA HIS A 190 -13.95 1.72 -10.05
C HIS A 190 -12.68 0.91 -9.82
N THR A 191 -12.12 0.41 -10.91
CA THR A 191 -10.88 -0.37 -10.93
C THR A 191 -9.91 0.31 -11.88
N GLY A 192 -8.76 0.76 -11.40
CA GLY A 192 -7.65 1.13 -12.29
C GLY A 192 -6.60 0.04 -12.23
N GLU A 193 -6.23 -0.51 -13.39
CA GLU A 193 -5.32 -1.65 -13.46
C GLU A 193 -4.41 -1.56 -14.68
N ILE A 194 -3.25 -2.19 -14.57
CA ILE A 194 -2.47 -2.67 -15.71
C ILE A 194 -2.58 -4.20 -15.77
N HIS A 195 -2.51 -4.75 -16.96
CA HIS A 195 -2.51 -6.20 -17.15
C HIS A 195 -1.62 -6.60 -18.32
N SER A 196 -1.16 -7.85 -18.34
CA SER A 196 -0.39 -8.36 -19.48
C SER A 196 -1.19 -8.22 -20.78
N CYS A 197 -0.63 -7.53 -21.78
CA CYS A 197 -1.32 -7.28 -23.05
C CYS A 197 -1.66 -8.54 -23.85
N SER A 198 -0.92 -9.63 -23.62
CA SER A 198 -1.17 -10.94 -24.22
C SER A 198 -1.33 -12.00 -23.14
N PRO A 199 -2.26 -12.95 -23.33
CA PRO A 199 -2.39 -14.04 -22.38
C PRO A 199 -1.18 -14.98 -22.48
N PHE A 200 -0.87 -15.65 -21.38
CA PHE A 200 0.24 -16.60 -21.27
C PHE A 200 -0.21 -17.91 -20.58
N PRO A 201 0.52 -19.04 -20.77
CA PRO A 201 0.23 -20.29 -20.07
C PRO A 201 0.30 -20.10 -18.56
N LEU A 202 -0.76 -20.45 -17.83
CA LEU A 202 -0.79 -20.26 -16.38
C LEU A 202 0.11 -21.26 -15.64
N ARG A 203 0.28 -22.48 -16.17
CA ARG A 203 1.17 -23.48 -15.58
C ARG A 203 2.63 -23.06 -15.76
N GLY A 204 3.33 -22.88 -14.65
CA GLY A 204 4.70 -22.39 -14.62
C GLY A 204 4.85 -20.88 -14.77
N ALA A 205 3.73 -20.13 -14.85
CA ALA A 205 3.77 -18.69 -14.75
C ALA A 205 4.01 -18.24 -13.30
N GLU A 206 4.70 -17.12 -13.16
CA GLU A 206 4.97 -16.45 -11.90
C GLU A 206 4.88 -14.95 -12.14
N LEU A 207 4.04 -14.27 -11.35
CA LEU A 207 3.85 -12.83 -11.34
C LEU A 207 4.26 -12.33 -9.94
N THR A 208 5.28 -11.47 -9.89
CA THR A 208 5.83 -10.95 -8.64
C THR A 208 5.82 -9.43 -8.68
N VAL A 209 5.42 -8.79 -7.57
CA VAL A 209 5.43 -7.34 -7.44
C VAL A 209 6.20 -6.91 -6.19
N HIS A 210 6.98 -5.84 -6.31
CA HIS A 210 7.58 -5.12 -5.20
C HIS A 210 6.73 -3.89 -4.87
N ILE A 211 6.29 -3.81 -3.62
CA ILE A 211 5.33 -2.82 -3.15
C ILE A 211 6.09 -1.74 -2.38
N ASP A 212 5.96 -0.50 -2.83
CA ASP A 212 6.45 0.66 -2.10
C ASP A 212 5.38 1.16 -1.11
N HIS A 213 4.16 1.36 -1.62
CA HIS A 213 3.06 1.93 -0.87
C HIS A 213 1.73 1.25 -1.20
N MET A 214 0.88 1.07 -0.19
CA MET A 214 -0.47 0.54 -0.32
C MET A 214 -1.48 1.52 0.26
N PRO A 215 -2.71 1.55 -0.28
CA PRO A 215 -3.77 2.43 0.22
C PRO A 215 -4.11 2.07 1.68
N GLU A 216 -4.00 3.05 2.58
CA GLU A 216 -4.23 2.86 4.02
C GLU A 216 -5.59 3.41 4.51
N VAL A 217 -6.38 4.02 3.63
CA VAL A 217 -7.35 5.03 4.09
C VAL A 217 -8.77 4.47 4.29
N SER A 218 -9.15 3.38 3.62
CA SER A 218 -10.54 2.88 3.73
C SER A 218 -10.71 1.36 3.64
N SER A 219 -11.80 0.85 4.24
CA SER A 219 -12.24 -0.54 4.11
C SER A 219 -12.90 -0.84 2.75
N PHE A 220 -12.89 0.12 1.84
CA PHE A 220 -13.50 0.03 0.51
C PHE A 220 -12.49 0.21 -0.61
N THR A 221 -11.25 0.57 -0.26
CA THR A 221 -10.15 0.75 -1.19
C THR A 221 -9.22 -0.45 -1.08
N GLU A 222 -8.77 -0.94 -2.23
CA GLU A 222 -7.88 -2.09 -2.32
C GLU A 222 -6.76 -1.81 -3.31
N GLY A 223 -5.52 -2.13 -2.95
CA GLY A 223 -4.45 -2.43 -3.91
C GLY A 223 -4.34 -3.94 -4.09
N PHE A 224 -4.23 -4.42 -5.34
CA PHE A 224 -4.30 -5.85 -5.63
C PHE A 224 -3.31 -6.32 -6.70
N LEU A 225 -3.00 -7.62 -6.63
CA LEU A 225 -2.32 -8.42 -7.64
C LEU A 225 -3.21 -9.62 -7.99
N GLU A 226 -3.42 -9.92 -9.27
CA GLU A 226 -4.20 -11.09 -9.72
C GLU A 226 -3.50 -11.90 -10.80
N LEU A 227 -3.80 -13.20 -10.84
CA LEU A 227 -3.35 -14.15 -11.84
C LEU A 227 -4.50 -15.10 -12.19
N GLY A 228 -4.82 -15.24 -13.48
CA GLY A 228 -5.82 -16.20 -13.94
C GLY A 228 -6.54 -15.77 -15.22
N ASN A 229 -7.77 -16.22 -15.42
CA ASN A 229 -8.59 -15.95 -16.60
C ASN A 229 -10.07 -15.68 -16.23
N ASP A 230 -10.96 -15.59 -17.21
CA ASP A 230 -12.37 -15.29 -16.97
C ASP A 230 -13.11 -16.38 -16.16
N GLU A 231 -12.63 -17.64 -16.21
CA GLU A 231 -13.22 -18.77 -15.49
C GLU A 231 -12.74 -18.84 -14.04
N PHE A 232 -11.45 -18.58 -13.80
CA PHE A 232 -10.90 -18.56 -12.46
C PHE A 232 -9.73 -17.57 -12.31
N ARG A 233 -9.69 -16.87 -11.18
CA ARG A 233 -8.55 -16.04 -10.77
C ARG A 233 -8.23 -16.25 -9.31
N LEU A 234 -6.94 -16.17 -8.99
CA LEU A 234 -6.45 -15.99 -7.63
C LEU A 234 -5.85 -14.58 -7.56
N GLY A 235 -6.19 -13.85 -6.50
CA GLY A 235 -5.60 -12.56 -6.22
C GLY A 235 -5.19 -12.40 -4.77
N MET A 236 -4.36 -11.39 -4.54
CA MET A 236 -3.95 -10.88 -3.24
C MET A 236 -4.25 -9.39 -3.21
N GLY A 237 -4.69 -8.89 -2.07
CA GLY A 237 -4.91 -7.46 -1.91
C GLY A 237 -4.83 -7.01 -0.46
N VAL A 238 -4.81 -5.69 -0.27
CA VAL A 238 -4.88 -5.06 1.05
C VAL A 238 -6.14 -4.22 1.14
N VAL A 239 -6.96 -4.47 2.14
CA VAL A 239 -8.16 -3.67 2.43
C VAL A 239 -8.32 -3.49 3.93
N GLY A 240 -8.54 -2.25 4.39
CA GLY A 240 -8.73 -1.95 5.82
C GLY A 240 -7.59 -2.47 6.72
N GLY A 241 -6.34 -2.40 6.25
CA GLY A 241 -5.15 -2.88 6.98
C GLY A 241 -5.06 -4.40 7.10
N GLN A 242 -5.76 -5.16 6.27
CA GLN A 242 -5.65 -6.61 6.20
C GLN A 242 -5.12 -7.03 4.84
N LEU A 243 -4.07 -7.85 4.84
CA LEU A 243 -3.66 -8.60 3.65
C LEU A 243 -4.58 -9.82 3.53
N TYR A 244 -5.09 -10.04 2.34
CA TYR A 244 -6.00 -11.14 2.10
C TYR A 244 -5.81 -11.74 0.71
N ALA A 245 -6.17 -13.02 0.58
CA ALA A 245 -6.27 -13.70 -0.70
C ALA A 245 -7.74 -13.86 -1.08
N PHE A 246 -8.05 -13.68 -2.35
CA PHE A 246 -9.38 -13.82 -2.89
C PHE A 246 -9.37 -14.63 -4.18
N THR A 247 -10.54 -15.17 -4.53
CA THR A 247 -10.71 -15.93 -5.75
C THR A 247 -11.93 -15.45 -6.51
N PHE A 248 -11.82 -15.41 -7.82
CA PHE A 248 -12.97 -15.36 -8.72
C PHE A 248 -13.19 -16.74 -9.31
N LEU A 249 -14.39 -17.29 -9.20
CA LEU A 249 -14.76 -18.57 -9.83
C LEU A 249 -16.05 -18.37 -10.60
N ASP A 250 -16.01 -18.51 -11.93
CA ASP A 250 -17.16 -18.26 -12.81
C ASP A 250 -17.80 -16.86 -12.60
N GLY A 251 -16.97 -15.89 -12.24
CA GLY A 251 -17.38 -14.52 -11.92
C GLY A 251 -17.84 -14.29 -10.47
N ASP A 252 -17.95 -15.34 -9.65
CA ASP A 252 -18.27 -15.21 -8.23
C ASP A 252 -17.00 -14.90 -7.42
N TYR A 253 -17.07 -13.82 -6.63
CA TYR A 253 -15.99 -13.38 -5.75
C TYR A 253 -16.08 -14.03 -4.36
N ALA A 254 -14.96 -14.47 -3.83
CA ALA A 254 -14.83 -14.89 -2.44
C ALA A 254 -13.47 -14.49 -1.85
N GLY A 255 -13.46 -13.74 -0.74
CA GLY A 255 -12.29 -13.60 0.12
C GLY A 255 -12.07 -14.89 0.92
N THR A 256 -10.85 -15.43 0.91
CA THR A 256 -10.59 -16.81 1.34
C THR A 256 -9.54 -16.97 2.45
N ALA A 257 -8.57 -16.05 2.57
CA ALA A 257 -7.58 -16.03 3.64
C ALA A 257 -7.29 -14.58 4.06
N TRP A 258 -7.05 -14.34 5.35
CA TRP A 258 -6.88 -12.99 5.92
C TRP A 258 -5.80 -13.00 6.99
N GLN A 259 -4.99 -11.94 7.03
CA GLN A 259 -4.06 -11.64 8.11
C GLN A 259 -3.81 -10.12 8.20
N PRO A 260 -3.30 -9.60 9.33
CA PRO A 260 -2.87 -8.21 9.41
C PRO A 260 -1.85 -7.87 8.32
N PHE A 261 -2.04 -6.74 7.64
CA PHE A 261 -1.03 -6.20 6.75
C PHE A 261 0.02 -5.47 7.58
N GLU A 262 1.27 -5.79 7.32
CA GLU A 262 2.46 -5.17 7.91
C GLU A 262 3.40 -4.83 6.76
N PRO A 263 3.57 -3.56 6.37
CA PRO A 263 4.37 -3.19 5.20
C PRO A 263 5.74 -3.87 5.20
N GLY A 264 6.49 -3.77 6.30
CA GLY A 264 7.81 -4.38 6.47
C GLY A 264 7.90 -5.90 6.26
N THR A 265 6.79 -6.62 6.42
CA THR A 265 6.72 -8.08 6.25
C THR A 265 6.22 -8.48 4.86
N HIS A 266 5.53 -7.56 4.17
CA HIS A 266 4.75 -7.84 2.96
C HIS A 266 5.21 -6.98 1.76
N HIS A 267 6.49 -6.65 1.68
CA HIS A 267 7.09 -5.88 0.58
C HIS A 267 6.94 -6.56 -0.79
N TYR A 268 6.99 -7.89 -0.84
CA TYR A 268 6.90 -8.64 -2.09
C TYR A 268 5.69 -9.56 -2.07
N TRP A 269 4.87 -9.50 -3.11
CA TRP A 269 3.80 -10.48 -3.33
C TRP A 269 4.09 -11.29 -4.59
N ARG A 270 3.67 -12.55 -4.57
CA ARG A 270 3.82 -13.45 -5.70
C ARG A 270 2.60 -14.32 -5.90
N LEU A 271 2.16 -14.37 -7.15
CA LEU A 271 1.20 -15.35 -7.64
C LEU A 271 1.90 -16.27 -8.63
N ARG A 272 1.76 -17.58 -8.46
CA ARG A 272 2.36 -18.55 -9.39
C ARG A 272 1.42 -19.71 -9.69
N GLY A 273 1.52 -20.26 -10.89
CA GLY A 273 0.83 -21.49 -11.28
C GLY A 273 1.76 -22.68 -11.28
N ASP A 274 1.39 -23.75 -10.59
CA ASP A 274 2.11 -25.03 -10.57
C ASP A 274 1.23 -26.19 -11.06
N GLU A 275 1.60 -27.43 -10.73
CA GLU A 275 0.83 -28.62 -11.15
C GLU A 275 -0.47 -28.79 -10.36
N ASP A 276 -0.56 -28.19 -9.17
CA ASP A 276 -1.67 -28.35 -8.23
C ASP A 276 -2.66 -27.16 -8.32
N GLY A 277 -2.23 -26.01 -8.84
CA GLY A 277 -3.10 -24.87 -9.13
C GLY A 277 -2.39 -23.52 -9.03
N LEU A 278 -3.12 -22.50 -8.61
CA LEU A 278 -2.56 -21.18 -8.34
C LEU A 278 -2.18 -21.05 -6.87
N VAL A 279 -1.07 -20.38 -6.59
CA VAL A 279 -0.54 -20.17 -5.24
C VAL A 279 -0.27 -18.69 -5.02
N ALA A 280 -0.69 -18.20 -3.85
CA ALA A 280 -0.46 -16.84 -3.36
C ALA A 280 0.53 -16.88 -2.20
N GLU A 281 1.60 -16.10 -2.32
CA GLU A 281 2.72 -16.03 -1.39
C GLU A 281 3.17 -14.58 -1.18
N PHE A 282 3.78 -14.30 -0.03
CA PHE A 282 4.42 -13.01 0.24
C PHE A 282 5.81 -13.19 0.83
N SER A 283 6.64 -12.15 0.78
CA SER A 283 7.99 -12.16 1.31
C SER A 283 8.40 -10.76 1.80
N PRO A 284 9.19 -10.66 2.88
CA PRO A 284 9.82 -9.41 3.28
C PRO A 284 11.07 -9.08 2.45
N ASP A 285 11.71 -10.08 1.83
CA ASP A 285 13.08 -9.96 1.31
C ASP A 285 13.29 -10.57 -0.09
N HIS A 286 12.20 -10.95 -0.76
CA HIS A 286 12.18 -11.61 -2.07
C HIS A 286 12.89 -12.99 -2.12
N ASN A 287 13.35 -13.52 -0.98
CA ASN A 287 14.09 -14.79 -0.90
C ASN A 287 13.30 -15.88 -0.19
N ALA A 288 12.70 -15.55 0.96
CA ALA A 288 11.90 -16.48 1.75
C ALA A 288 10.41 -16.17 1.59
N TRP A 289 9.67 -17.12 1.01
CA TRP A 289 8.26 -16.97 0.71
C TRP A 289 7.38 -17.64 1.75
N VAL A 290 6.40 -16.91 2.25
CA VAL A 290 5.35 -17.41 3.14
C VAL A 290 4.10 -17.67 2.32
N HIS A 291 3.60 -18.89 2.43
CA HIS A 291 2.34 -19.29 1.81
C HIS A 291 1.16 -18.57 2.47
N LEU A 292 0.31 -17.95 1.64
CA LEU A 292 -0.95 -17.35 2.09
C LEU A 292 -2.15 -18.22 1.72
N TYR A 293 -2.23 -18.64 0.45
CA TYR A 293 -3.38 -19.40 -0.06
C TYR A 293 -3.04 -20.22 -1.31
N SER A 294 -3.80 -21.28 -1.56
CA SER A 294 -3.75 -22.04 -2.82
C SER A 294 -5.16 -22.27 -3.34
N LEU A 295 -5.34 -22.09 -4.66
CA LEU A 295 -6.56 -22.39 -5.39
C LEU A 295 -6.31 -23.66 -6.24
N PRO A 296 -6.77 -24.85 -5.80
CA PRO A 296 -6.52 -26.08 -6.54
C PRO A 296 -7.24 -26.10 -7.88
N ARG A 297 -6.50 -26.20 -8.99
CA ARG A 297 -7.02 -26.22 -10.36
C ARG A 297 -6.06 -26.93 -11.31
N ASP A 298 -6.61 -27.64 -12.29
CA ASP A 298 -5.81 -28.15 -13.41
C ASP A 298 -5.51 -26.99 -14.38
N LEU A 299 -4.25 -26.56 -14.41
CA LEU A 299 -3.78 -25.48 -15.28
C LEU A 299 -3.36 -25.98 -16.68
N SER A 300 -3.51 -27.28 -16.97
CA SER A 300 -3.09 -27.85 -18.25
C SER A 300 -3.89 -27.27 -19.41
N GLY A 301 -3.20 -26.59 -20.33
CA GLY A 301 -3.83 -25.90 -21.47
C GLY A 301 -4.62 -24.65 -21.09
N GLN A 302 -4.47 -24.16 -19.87
CA GLN A 302 -5.08 -22.92 -19.42
C GLN A 302 -4.13 -21.75 -19.71
N SER A 303 -4.68 -20.70 -20.31
CA SER A 303 -4.01 -19.41 -20.47
C SER A 303 -4.77 -18.34 -19.70
N GLY A 304 -4.05 -17.30 -19.30
CA GLY A 304 -4.60 -16.19 -18.55
C GLY A 304 -3.71 -14.97 -18.60
N SER A 305 -3.99 -14.00 -17.74
CA SER A 305 -3.28 -12.74 -17.63
C SER A 305 -2.86 -12.49 -16.19
N GLY A 306 -1.84 -11.65 -16.03
CA GLY A 306 -1.48 -11.02 -14.76
C GLY A 306 -2.09 -9.62 -14.69
N PHE A 307 -2.59 -9.22 -13.53
CA PHE A 307 -3.18 -7.90 -13.29
C PHE A 307 -2.55 -7.28 -12.04
N LEU A 308 -2.29 -5.98 -12.09
CA LEU A 308 -1.84 -5.17 -10.97
C LEU A 308 -2.68 -3.90 -10.94
N GLY A 309 -3.23 -3.53 -9.80
CA GLY A 309 -4.11 -2.37 -9.78
C GLY A 309 -4.61 -1.94 -8.43
N VAL A 310 -5.63 -1.10 -8.49
CA VAL A 310 -6.40 -0.63 -7.36
C VAL A 310 -7.90 -0.71 -7.66
N TYR A 311 -8.68 -0.95 -6.62
CA TYR A 311 -10.13 -1.03 -6.65
C TYR A 311 -10.72 -0.14 -5.56
N SER A 312 -11.85 0.51 -5.83
CA SER A 312 -12.67 1.04 -4.75
C SER A 312 -14.17 0.98 -5.04
N ASP A 313 -14.94 0.56 -4.03
CA ASP A 313 -16.40 0.53 -4.04
C ASP A 313 -17.04 1.90 -3.73
N SER A 314 -16.27 2.85 -3.23
CA SER A 314 -16.77 4.15 -2.78
C SER A 314 -15.78 5.27 -3.05
N VAL A 315 -16.24 6.52 -2.98
CA VAL A 315 -15.35 7.67 -3.11
C VAL A 315 -14.33 7.59 -1.95
N PRO A 316 -13.02 7.54 -2.24
CA PRO A 316 -12.01 7.54 -1.18
C PRO A 316 -12.14 8.81 -0.33
N LEU A 317 -11.99 8.66 0.99
CA LEU A 317 -12.15 9.77 1.95
C LEU A 317 -10.95 10.74 1.98
N GLY A 318 -9.94 10.51 1.13
CA GLY A 318 -8.73 11.31 1.02
C GLY A 318 -7.94 10.94 -0.23
N ARG A 319 -6.74 11.50 -0.33
CA ARG A 319 -5.76 11.03 -1.32
C ARG A 319 -5.34 9.63 -0.89
N ASP A 320 -5.73 8.67 -1.70
CA ASP A 320 -5.49 7.25 -1.51
C ASP A 320 -4.80 6.81 -2.80
N ASP A 321 -3.68 6.13 -2.67
CA ASP A 321 -2.85 5.74 -3.80
C ASP A 321 -2.09 4.46 -3.47
N ALA A 322 -1.69 3.75 -4.52
CA ALA A 322 -0.80 2.60 -4.43
C ALA A 322 0.43 2.89 -5.28
N ALA A 323 1.60 2.50 -4.79
CA ALA A 323 2.86 2.62 -5.50
C ALA A 323 3.59 1.29 -5.52
N TYR A 324 4.08 0.94 -6.70
CA TYR A 324 4.80 -0.30 -6.95
C TYR A 324 6.16 0.03 -7.55
N ASP A 325 7.20 -0.59 -7.01
CA ASP A 325 8.60 -0.37 -7.40
C ASP A 325 8.99 -1.24 -8.60
N SER A 326 8.48 -2.46 -8.68
CA SER A 326 8.72 -3.30 -9.86
C SER A 326 7.68 -4.40 -10.01
N LEU A 327 7.55 -4.88 -11.26
CA LEU A 327 6.68 -5.98 -11.65
C LEU A 327 7.44 -6.97 -12.54
N GLU A 328 7.47 -8.23 -12.12
CA GLU A 328 8.11 -9.32 -12.85
C GLU A 328 7.06 -10.33 -13.32
N LEU A 329 7.08 -10.67 -14.61
CA LEU A 329 6.31 -11.77 -15.18
C LEU A 329 7.27 -12.80 -15.78
N CYS A 330 7.31 -13.98 -15.19
CA CYS A 330 8.01 -15.14 -15.72
C CYS A 330 7.04 -16.19 -16.24
N THR A 331 7.37 -16.80 -17.38
CA THR A 331 6.60 -17.88 -18.01
C THR A 331 7.52 -19.00 -18.50
N LEU A 332 6.97 -20.18 -18.74
CA LEU A 332 7.68 -21.26 -19.42
C LEU A 332 7.50 -21.10 -20.93
N GLU A 333 8.59 -21.18 -21.71
CA GLU A 333 8.47 -21.23 -23.17
C GLU A 333 7.71 -22.50 -23.58
N GLU A 334 6.71 -22.35 -24.46
CA GLU A 334 6.11 -23.54 -25.07
C GLU A 334 7.16 -24.21 -25.99
N PRO A 335 7.39 -25.54 -25.86
CA PRO A 335 8.43 -26.25 -26.59
C PRO A 335 8.20 -26.36 -28.10
#